data_AF-A0A5W7ZRS0-F1
#
_entry.id   AF-A0A5W7ZRS0-F1
#
_cell.length_a   1.000
_cell.length_b   1.000
_cell.length_c   1.000
_cell.angle_alpha   90.00
_cell.angle_beta   90.00
_cell.angle_gamma   90.00
#
_symmetry.space_group_name_H-M   'P 1'
#
loop_
_entity.id
_entity.type
_entity.pdbx_description
1 polymer ?
#
loop_
_entity_poly.entity_id
_entity_poly.type
_entity_poly.pdbx_seq_one_letter_code
_entity_poly.pdbx_strand_id
1 'polypeptide(L)'
;MTSDKTLKQAISNITIWRKGEQRAPHKPLLLLYVLSHYRQGHDRLFDYGSEIHEQLLDLLERYGPQRREQRPDMPFWRLKGDGFWELQNAEFCSTSGSRQPPKRELIEYNVAGGFDAVNFALVTKKRKLIDALAQQILEAHFPTSIQEDIADEMGFDIRTSLRQRDPKFRQAVLRAYNYQCAVCGFNMRHDNAPIALEAAHIRWKQHHGPCEVPNGLAL
;
A
#
# COMPACT_ATOMS: atom_id res chain seq x y z
N MET A 1 -24.82 2.54 -11.87
CA MET A 1 -23.68 1.62 -12.07
C MET A 1 -22.41 2.37 -11.71
N THR A 2 -21.67 1.93 -10.69
CA THR A 2 -20.38 2.55 -10.36
C THR A 2 -19.38 2.28 -11.48
N SER A 3 -18.67 3.31 -11.93
CA SER A 3 -17.68 3.18 -13.01
C SER A 3 -16.29 2.91 -12.46
N ASP A 4 -15.41 2.30 -13.26
CA ASP A 4 -13.99 2.11 -12.94
C ASP A 4 -13.33 3.44 -12.52
N LYS A 5 -13.73 4.54 -13.16
CA LYS A 5 -13.24 5.89 -12.86
C LYS A 5 -13.70 6.36 -11.47
N THR A 6 -14.94 6.07 -11.08
CA THR A 6 -15.50 6.43 -9.77
C THR A 6 -14.75 5.71 -8.65
N LEU A 7 -14.52 4.40 -8.78
CA LEU A 7 -13.80 3.62 -7.77
C LEU A 7 -12.33 4.03 -7.67
N LYS A 8 -11.64 4.23 -8.81
CA LYS A 8 -10.27 4.78 -8.85
C LYS A 8 -10.18 6.12 -8.13
N GLN A 9 -11.14 7.02 -8.37
CA GLN A 9 -11.18 8.33 -7.73
C GLN A 9 -11.43 8.22 -6.23
N ALA A 10 -12.32 7.33 -5.79
CA ALA A 10 -12.57 7.10 -4.36
C ALA A 10 -11.30 6.58 -3.65
N ILE A 11 -10.59 5.63 -4.27
CA ILE A 11 -9.33 5.09 -3.76
C ILE A 11 -8.23 6.16 -3.73
N SER A 12 -8.13 7.04 -4.72
CA SER A 12 -7.18 8.18 -4.69
C SER A 12 -7.44 9.14 -3.52
N ASN A 13 -8.71 9.28 -3.11
CA ASN A 13 -9.14 10.25 -2.13
C ASN A 13 -9.31 9.67 -0.72
N ILE A 14 -8.82 8.45 -0.48
CA ILE A 14 -8.93 7.83 0.85
C ILE A 14 -8.35 8.73 1.93
N THR A 15 -9.10 8.85 3.02
CA THR A 15 -8.74 9.70 4.14
C THR A 15 -7.63 9.03 4.93
N ILE A 16 -6.41 9.56 4.79
CA ILE A 16 -5.21 9.08 5.48
C ILE A 16 -4.81 10.07 6.56
N TRP A 17 -4.49 9.55 7.75
CA TRP A 17 -3.90 10.36 8.81
C TRP A 17 -2.52 10.87 8.41
N ARG A 18 -2.25 12.15 8.68
CA ARG A 18 -0.98 12.82 8.38
C ARG A 18 -0.51 13.60 9.60
N LYS A 19 0.80 13.59 9.87
CA LYS A 19 1.46 14.45 10.86
C LYS A 19 2.81 14.88 10.31
N GLY A 20 2.92 16.15 9.92
CA GLY A 20 4.07 16.63 9.14
C GLY A 20 4.21 15.83 7.85
N GLU A 21 5.43 15.36 7.57
CA GLU A 21 5.75 14.52 6.40
C GLU A 21 5.32 13.05 6.56
N GLN A 22 4.95 12.61 7.77
CA GLN A 22 4.57 11.22 8.02
C GLN A 22 3.12 10.95 7.60
N ARG A 23 2.91 9.85 6.88
CA ARG A 23 1.60 9.32 6.50
C ARG A 23 1.41 7.91 7.05
N ALA A 24 0.17 7.58 7.42
CA ALA A 24 -0.18 6.26 7.92
C ALA A 24 -0.41 5.28 6.75
N PRO A 25 0.33 4.15 6.65
CA PRO A 25 0.15 3.16 5.58
C PRO A 25 -1.01 2.18 5.83
N HIS A 26 -1.78 2.39 6.90
CA HIS A 26 -2.73 1.41 7.42
C HIS A 26 -3.87 1.09 6.45
N LYS A 27 -4.56 2.12 5.94
CA LYS A 27 -5.61 1.93 4.93
C LYS A 27 -5.05 1.41 3.60
N PRO A 28 -3.95 1.97 3.05
CA PRO A 28 -3.30 1.42 1.87
C PRO A 28 -2.98 -0.07 1.97
N LEU A 29 -2.34 -0.52 3.06
CA LEU A 29 -2.00 -1.94 3.26
C LEU A 29 -3.24 -2.82 3.34
N LEU A 30 -4.28 -2.40 4.08
CA LEU A 30 -5.55 -3.12 4.14
C LEU A 30 -6.21 -3.27 2.76
N LEU A 31 -6.21 -2.21 1.96
CA LEU A 31 -6.79 -2.25 0.62
C LEU A 31 -6.00 -3.17 -0.32
N LEU A 32 -4.67 -3.14 -0.26
CA LEU A 32 -3.84 -4.06 -1.03
C LEU A 32 -4.07 -5.51 -0.62
N TYR A 33 -4.16 -5.79 0.67
CA TYR A 33 -4.50 -7.13 1.17
C TYR A 33 -5.86 -7.61 0.60
N VAL A 34 -6.91 -6.82 0.76
CA VAL A 34 -8.26 -7.13 0.26
C VAL A 34 -8.28 -7.35 -1.25
N LEU A 35 -7.61 -6.47 -2.02
CA LEU A 35 -7.53 -6.57 -3.47
C LEU A 35 -6.81 -7.85 -3.92
N SER A 36 -5.76 -8.27 -3.22
CA SER A 36 -5.06 -9.53 -3.50
C SER A 36 -5.99 -10.72 -3.30
N HIS A 37 -6.73 -10.75 -2.20
CA HIS A 37 -7.68 -11.83 -1.92
C HIS A 37 -8.85 -11.86 -2.92
N TYR A 38 -9.40 -10.71 -3.32
CA TYR A 38 -10.38 -10.66 -4.40
C TYR A 38 -9.85 -11.19 -5.73
N ARG A 39 -8.57 -10.94 -6.04
CA ARG A 39 -7.91 -11.51 -7.23
C ARG A 39 -7.83 -13.04 -7.17
N GLN A 40 -7.66 -13.58 -5.96
CA GLN A 40 -7.62 -15.02 -5.67
C GLN A 40 -9.01 -15.67 -5.57
N GLY A 41 -10.09 -14.89 -5.67
CA GLY A 41 -11.46 -15.40 -5.66
C GLY A 41 -12.11 -15.45 -4.28
N HIS A 42 -11.58 -14.70 -3.31
CA HIS A 42 -12.19 -14.55 -2.00
C HIS A 42 -13.59 -13.91 -2.10
N ASP A 43 -14.46 -14.28 -1.16
CA ASP A 43 -15.78 -13.69 -0.99
C ASP A 43 -15.71 -12.21 -0.58
N ARG A 44 -16.86 -11.53 -0.60
CA ARG A 44 -16.92 -10.07 -0.48
C ARG A 44 -16.38 -9.54 0.84
N LEU A 45 -16.74 -10.16 1.95
CA LEU A 45 -16.49 -9.63 3.29
C LEU A 45 -15.48 -10.52 4.00
N PHE A 46 -14.61 -9.88 4.78
CA PHE A 46 -13.57 -10.51 5.59
C PHE A 46 -13.92 -10.33 7.06
N ASP A 47 -13.90 -11.41 7.83
CA ASP A 47 -13.98 -11.32 9.28
C ASP A 47 -12.76 -10.58 9.85
N TYR A 48 -13.02 -9.58 10.70
CA TYR A 48 -11.94 -8.78 11.27
C TYR A 48 -10.97 -9.62 12.11
N GLY A 49 -11.50 -10.53 12.94
CA GLY A 49 -10.72 -11.29 13.90
C GLY A 49 -9.87 -12.36 13.24
N SER A 50 -10.49 -13.21 12.41
CA SER A 50 -9.81 -14.38 11.83
C SER A 50 -9.05 -14.09 10.54
N GLU A 51 -9.45 -13.07 9.77
CA GLU A 51 -8.90 -12.86 8.42
C GLU A 51 -8.11 -11.57 8.26
N ILE A 52 -8.43 -10.52 9.03
CA ILE A 52 -7.78 -9.21 8.88
C ILE A 52 -6.72 -8.96 9.94
N HIS A 53 -7.01 -9.29 11.21
CA HIS A 53 -6.25 -8.73 12.33
C HIS A 53 -4.75 -9.03 12.26
N GLU A 54 -4.37 -10.31 12.27
CA GLU A 54 -2.97 -10.74 12.29
C GLU A 54 -2.25 -10.41 10.99
N GLN A 55 -2.90 -10.61 9.84
CA GLN A 55 -2.30 -10.35 8.53
C GLN A 55 -1.99 -8.86 8.34
N LEU A 56 -2.92 -7.98 8.72
CA LEU A 56 -2.68 -6.54 8.63
C LEU A 56 -1.68 -6.06 9.69
N LEU A 57 -1.63 -6.69 10.87
CA LEU A 57 -0.62 -6.40 11.89
C LEU A 57 0.79 -6.67 11.35
N ASP A 58 1.01 -7.86 10.81
CA ASP A 58 2.29 -8.26 10.24
C ASP A 58 2.72 -7.35 9.05
N LEU A 59 1.80 -7.01 8.15
CA LEU A 59 2.07 -6.04 7.07
C LEU A 59 2.45 -4.65 7.62
N LEU A 60 1.81 -4.20 8.70
CA LEU A 60 2.11 -2.92 9.35
C LEU A 60 3.47 -2.92 10.04
N GLU A 61 3.90 -4.05 10.57
CA GLU A 61 5.22 -4.21 11.18
C GLU A 61 6.33 -4.23 10.13
N ARG A 62 6.10 -4.87 8.98
CA ARG A 62 7.09 -5.00 7.89
C ARG A 62 7.20 -3.74 7.03
N TYR A 63 6.06 -3.15 6.64
CA TYR A 63 6.01 -2.06 5.65
C TYR A 63 5.60 -0.71 6.25
N GLY A 64 5.24 -0.68 7.53
CA GLY A 64 4.88 0.54 8.23
C GLY A 64 6.05 1.23 8.96
N PRO A 65 5.90 2.52 9.29
CA PRO A 65 6.86 3.18 10.17
C PRO A 65 6.81 2.53 11.56
N GLN A 66 7.96 2.45 12.23
CA GLN A 66 8.03 1.94 13.60
C GLN A 66 7.17 2.78 14.55
N ARG A 67 6.33 2.09 15.31
CA ARG A 67 5.41 2.68 16.30
C ARG A 67 5.41 1.85 17.56
N ARG A 68 5.07 2.48 18.68
CA ARG A 68 4.91 1.80 19.97
C ARG A 68 3.80 0.74 19.94
N GLU A 69 2.76 0.97 19.16
CA GLU A 69 1.63 0.06 18.99
C GLU A 69 1.10 0.21 17.55
N GLN A 70 0.95 -0.91 16.84
CA GLN A 70 0.25 -0.95 15.56
C GLN A 70 -1.24 -1.18 15.79
N ARG A 71 -2.08 -0.53 14.99
CA ARG A 71 -3.55 -0.52 15.19
C ARG A 71 -4.30 -0.96 13.93
N PRO A 72 -4.39 -2.27 13.66
CA PRO A 72 -5.13 -2.82 12.52
C PRO A 72 -6.66 -2.57 12.60
N ASP A 73 -7.20 -2.35 13.79
CA ASP A 73 -8.61 -2.03 14.04
C ASP A 73 -9.03 -0.72 13.36
N MET A 74 -8.12 0.25 13.36
CA MET A 74 -8.36 1.61 12.88
C MET A 74 -8.69 1.69 11.38
N PRO A 75 -7.86 1.18 10.46
CA PRO A 75 -8.16 1.24 9.02
C PRO A 75 -9.43 0.48 8.68
N PHE A 76 -9.64 -0.71 9.26
CA PHE A 76 -10.80 -1.56 8.99
C PHE A 76 -12.11 -0.84 9.32
N TRP A 77 -12.20 -0.24 10.50
CA TRP A 77 -13.40 0.51 10.88
C TRP A 77 -13.59 1.81 10.08
N ARG A 78 -12.49 2.53 9.80
CA ARG A 78 -12.56 3.89 9.23
C ARG A 78 -12.76 3.93 7.72
N LEU A 79 -12.52 2.84 7.00
CA LEU A 79 -12.75 2.78 5.56
C LEU A 79 -14.22 2.99 5.18
N LYS A 80 -15.17 2.69 6.08
CA LYS A 80 -16.61 2.95 5.85
C LYS A 80 -16.91 4.43 5.54
N GLY A 81 -16.07 5.35 6.01
CA GLY A 81 -16.19 6.78 5.74
C GLY A 81 -15.71 7.21 4.34
N ASP A 82 -15.03 6.33 3.60
CA ASP A 82 -14.48 6.63 2.27
C ASP A 82 -15.46 6.25 1.12
N GLY A 83 -16.62 5.69 1.45
CA GLY A 83 -17.76 5.54 0.52
C GLY A 83 -17.73 4.34 -0.41
N PHE A 84 -16.82 3.39 -0.20
CA PHE A 84 -16.75 2.14 -0.98
C PHE A 84 -16.60 0.88 -0.10
N TRP A 85 -16.67 1.04 1.23
CA TRP A 85 -16.43 0.00 2.21
C TRP A 85 -17.65 -0.19 3.10
N GLU A 86 -18.02 -1.45 3.33
CA GLU A 86 -19.18 -1.84 4.10
C GLU A 86 -18.74 -2.70 5.29
N LEU A 87 -19.47 -2.59 6.40
CA LEU A 87 -19.28 -3.44 7.58
C LEU A 87 -20.60 -4.14 7.91
N GLN A 88 -20.52 -5.42 8.26
CA GLN A 88 -21.62 -6.21 8.83
C GLN A 88 -21.37 -6.44 10.32
N ASN A 89 -22.45 -6.56 11.09
CA ASN A 89 -22.44 -6.70 12.55
C ASN A 89 -21.85 -5.49 13.31
N ALA A 90 -21.59 -4.38 12.61
CA ALA A 90 -21.04 -3.17 13.19
C ALA A 90 -22.05 -2.43 14.10
N GLU A 91 -23.35 -2.72 13.96
CA GLU A 91 -24.44 -2.21 14.78
C GLU A 91 -24.41 -2.73 16.23
N PHE A 92 -23.72 -3.86 16.48
CA PHE A 92 -23.55 -4.39 17.84
C PHE A 92 -22.40 -3.72 18.60
N CYS A 93 -21.52 -3.03 17.87
CA CYS A 93 -20.37 -2.35 18.46
C CYS A 93 -20.76 -1.01 19.11
N SER A 94 -20.19 -0.76 20.29
CA SER A 94 -20.33 0.49 21.02
C SER A 94 -19.48 1.59 20.40
N THR A 95 -20.14 2.66 19.97
CA THR A 95 -19.47 3.90 19.48
C THR A 95 -19.82 5.12 20.32
N SER A 96 -20.40 4.90 21.50
CA SER A 96 -20.80 5.99 22.40
C SER A 96 -19.55 6.52 23.11
N GLY A 97 -19.23 7.81 22.94
CA GLY A 97 -18.06 8.47 23.55
C GLY A 97 -16.76 8.38 22.75
N SER A 98 -16.75 7.61 21.65
CA SER A 98 -15.61 7.40 20.77
C SER A 98 -16.08 7.27 19.33
N ARG A 99 -15.36 7.81 18.33
CA ARG A 99 -15.73 7.64 16.91
C ARG A 99 -15.57 6.18 16.40
N GLN A 100 -15.19 5.25 17.26
CA GLN A 100 -14.86 3.86 16.93
C GLN A 100 -15.01 2.92 18.14
N PRO A 101 -15.33 1.63 17.91
CA PRO A 101 -15.40 0.65 18.97
C PRO A 101 -14.02 0.12 19.39
N PRO A 102 -13.92 -0.52 20.56
CA PRO A 102 -12.72 -1.25 20.94
C PRO A 102 -12.49 -2.47 20.04
N LYS A 103 -11.21 -2.82 19.79
CA LYS A 103 -10.80 -4.02 19.01
C LYS A 103 -11.56 -5.28 19.45
N ARG A 104 -11.72 -5.47 20.77
CA ARG A 104 -12.39 -6.64 21.33
C ARG A 104 -13.80 -6.83 20.76
N GLU A 105 -14.58 -5.76 20.61
CA GLU A 105 -15.94 -5.85 20.09
C GLU A 105 -15.99 -6.22 18.61
N LEU A 106 -15.00 -5.79 17.82
CA LEU A 106 -14.91 -6.21 16.41
C LEU A 106 -14.73 -7.73 16.30
N ILE A 107 -14.03 -8.33 17.26
CA ILE A 107 -13.80 -9.78 17.33
C ILE A 107 -15.03 -10.48 17.95
N GLU A 108 -15.53 -9.97 19.07
CA GLU A 108 -16.64 -10.56 19.82
C GLU A 108 -17.93 -10.63 19.01
N TYR A 109 -18.16 -9.65 18.13
CA TYR A 109 -19.35 -9.59 17.26
C TYR A 109 -19.08 -10.05 15.83
N ASN A 110 -17.93 -10.69 15.54
CA ASN A 110 -17.55 -11.18 14.20
C ASN A 110 -17.82 -10.12 13.12
N VAL A 111 -17.28 -8.92 13.32
CA VAL A 111 -17.50 -7.81 12.40
C VAL A 111 -16.78 -8.12 11.11
N ALA A 112 -17.55 -8.28 10.03
CA ALA A 112 -17.02 -8.53 8.70
C ALA A 112 -17.00 -7.25 7.87
N GLY A 113 -16.01 -7.08 7.00
CA GLY A 113 -15.82 -5.85 6.24
C GLY A 113 -15.18 -6.08 4.88
N GLY A 114 -15.51 -5.23 3.91
CA GLY A 114 -15.01 -5.35 2.55
C GLY A 114 -15.55 -4.25 1.66
N PHE A 115 -15.32 -4.37 0.36
CA PHE A 115 -15.93 -3.48 -0.62
C PHE A 115 -17.46 -3.61 -0.56
N ASP A 116 -18.17 -2.51 -0.79
CA ASP A 116 -19.61 -2.56 -0.99
C ASP A 116 -19.97 -3.50 -2.16
N ALA A 117 -21.21 -3.96 -2.20
CA ALA A 117 -21.66 -4.94 -3.19
C ALA A 117 -21.42 -4.51 -4.65
N VAL A 118 -21.53 -3.21 -4.95
CA VAL A 118 -21.38 -2.68 -6.31
C VAL A 118 -19.90 -2.70 -6.73
N ASN A 119 -19.01 -2.24 -5.85
CA ASN A 119 -17.57 -2.20 -6.08
C ASN A 119 -16.94 -3.59 -6.07
N PHE A 120 -17.41 -4.50 -5.21
CA PHE A 120 -17.00 -5.90 -5.22
C PHE A 120 -17.37 -6.59 -6.54
N ALA A 121 -18.63 -6.44 -6.99
CA ALA A 121 -19.08 -6.98 -8.27
C ALA A 121 -18.32 -6.40 -9.48
N LEU A 122 -17.83 -5.16 -9.36
CA LEU A 122 -17.02 -4.51 -10.38
C LEU A 122 -15.61 -5.13 -10.48
N VAL A 123 -14.91 -5.27 -9.36
CA VAL A 123 -13.51 -5.74 -9.34
C VAL A 123 -13.38 -7.24 -9.61
N THR A 124 -14.32 -8.07 -9.13
CA THR A 124 -14.32 -9.53 -9.35
C THR A 124 -14.44 -9.91 -10.83
N LYS A 125 -15.10 -9.07 -11.65
CA LYS A 125 -15.23 -9.27 -13.10
C LYS A 125 -14.01 -8.77 -13.90
N LYS A 126 -13.08 -8.04 -13.26
CA LYS A 126 -12.01 -7.30 -13.95
C LYS A 126 -10.70 -7.40 -13.20
N ARG A 127 -9.96 -8.51 -13.37
CA ARG A 127 -8.61 -8.67 -12.78
C ARG A 127 -7.65 -7.51 -13.10
N LYS A 128 -7.67 -6.99 -14.34
CA LYS A 128 -6.86 -5.82 -14.72
C LYS A 128 -7.22 -4.55 -13.95
N LEU A 129 -8.46 -4.41 -13.48
CA LEU A 129 -8.84 -3.28 -12.64
C LEU A 129 -8.22 -3.42 -11.25
N ILE A 130 -8.19 -4.63 -10.69
CA ILE A 130 -7.51 -4.89 -9.41
C ILE A 130 -6.04 -4.48 -9.49
N ASP A 131 -5.33 -4.88 -10.54
CA ASP A 131 -3.91 -4.51 -10.72
C ASP A 131 -3.73 -3.00 -10.87
N ALA A 132 -4.60 -2.34 -11.62
CA ALA A 132 -4.55 -0.89 -11.76
C ALA A 132 -4.81 -0.16 -10.43
N LEU A 133 -5.71 -0.67 -9.59
CA LEU A 133 -5.98 -0.11 -8.26
C LEU A 133 -4.81 -0.36 -7.31
N ALA A 134 -4.24 -1.56 -7.31
CA ALA A 134 -3.08 -1.90 -6.51
C ALA A 134 -1.87 -1.02 -6.89
N GLN A 135 -1.59 -0.90 -8.18
CA GLN A 135 -0.54 -0.01 -8.70
C GLN A 135 -0.76 1.45 -8.25
N GLN A 136 -1.98 1.97 -8.36
CA GLN A 136 -2.31 3.32 -7.93
C GLN A 136 -2.06 3.53 -6.42
N ILE A 137 -2.44 2.55 -5.58
CA ILE A 137 -2.22 2.60 -4.13
C ILE A 137 -0.71 2.54 -3.81
N LEU A 138 0.02 1.65 -4.48
CA LEU A 138 1.45 1.46 -4.31
C LEU A 138 2.23 2.75 -4.65
N GLU A 139 1.97 3.31 -5.83
CA GLU A 139 2.59 4.55 -6.31
C GLU A 139 2.29 5.77 -5.42
N ALA A 140 1.09 5.83 -4.84
CA ALA A 140 0.68 6.98 -4.02
C ALA A 140 1.20 6.92 -2.57
N HIS A 141 1.45 5.72 -2.04
CA HIS A 141 1.61 5.52 -0.59
C HIS A 141 2.91 4.85 -0.15
N PHE A 142 3.67 4.25 -1.07
CA PHE A 142 4.88 3.51 -0.73
C PHE A 142 6.07 4.00 -1.55
N PRO A 143 7.31 3.88 -1.05
CA PRO A 143 8.50 4.14 -1.84
C PRO A 143 8.65 3.10 -2.93
N THR A 144 9.23 3.50 -4.06
CA THR A 144 9.51 2.61 -5.21
C THR A 144 10.21 1.30 -4.82
N SER A 145 11.13 1.33 -3.86
CA SER A 145 11.85 0.14 -3.39
C SER A 145 10.94 -0.90 -2.72
N ILE A 146 9.87 -0.46 -2.06
CA ILE A 146 8.92 -1.34 -1.35
C ILE A 146 7.75 -1.75 -2.26
N GLN A 147 7.47 -0.97 -3.32
CA GLN A 147 6.35 -1.25 -4.22
C GLN A 147 6.49 -2.61 -4.91
N GLU A 148 7.71 -2.97 -5.33
CA GLU A 148 8.03 -4.27 -5.96
C GLU A 148 7.79 -5.42 -4.96
N ASP A 149 8.35 -5.32 -3.76
CA ASP A 149 8.21 -6.34 -2.71
C ASP A 149 6.74 -6.62 -2.36
N ILE A 150 5.95 -5.56 -2.11
CA ILE A 150 4.53 -5.72 -1.78
C ILE A 150 3.76 -6.31 -2.97
N ALA A 151 4.05 -5.87 -4.20
CA ALA A 151 3.34 -6.36 -5.36
C ALA A 151 3.61 -7.82 -5.66
N ASP A 152 4.86 -8.26 -5.54
CA ASP A 152 5.25 -9.66 -5.73
C ASP A 152 4.65 -10.54 -4.62
N GLU A 153 4.73 -10.10 -3.35
CA GLU A 153 4.13 -10.82 -2.23
C GLU A 153 2.62 -10.97 -2.38
N MET A 154 1.93 -9.92 -2.81
CA MET A 154 0.48 -9.90 -3.00
C MET A 154 0.02 -10.37 -4.38
N GLY A 155 0.95 -10.78 -5.25
CA GLY A 155 0.66 -11.36 -6.56
C GLY A 155 0.06 -10.39 -7.58
N PHE A 156 0.34 -9.09 -7.48
CA PHE A 156 -0.13 -8.07 -8.43
C PHE A 156 0.79 -7.99 -9.66
N ASP A 157 0.20 -7.81 -10.85
CA ASP A 157 0.98 -7.62 -12.08
C ASP A 157 1.15 -6.11 -12.39
N ILE A 158 2.09 -5.46 -11.69
CA ILE A 158 2.30 -4.00 -11.78
C ILE A 158 3.51 -3.59 -12.64
N ARG A 159 4.07 -4.52 -13.41
CA ARG A 159 5.42 -4.41 -14.05
C ARG A 159 5.62 -3.24 -15.02
N THR A 160 4.62 -2.42 -15.28
CA THR A 160 4.62 -1.40 -16.34
C THR A 160 5.05 0.02 -15.92
N SER A 161 5.09 0.42 -14.64
CA SER A 161 5.50 1.78 -14.25
C SER A 161 6.94 1.92 -13.71
N LEU A 162 7.53 0.84 -13.20
CA LEU A 162 8.91 0.85 -12.65
C LEU A 162 9.98 1.10 -13.73
N ARG A 163 9.64 0.88 -15.01
CA ARG A 163 10.50 1.22 -16.15
C ARG A 163 10.54 2.72 -16.49
N GLN A 164 9.78 3.58 -15.80
CA GLN A 164 9.88 5.05 -15.89
C GLN A 164 10.80 5.68 -14.83
N ARG A 165 11.85 4.97 -14.38
CA ARG A 165 12.95 5.64 -13.67
C ARG A 165 13.63 6.58 -14.66
N ASP A 166 13.89 7.83 -14.28
CA ASP A 166 14.64 8.75 -15.14
C ASP A 166 16.05 8.18 -15.33
N PRO A 167 16.42 7.74 -16.55
CA PRO A 167 17.71 7.11 -16.79
C PRO A 167 18.86 8.06 -16.44
N LYS A 168 18.65 9.37 -16.58
CA LYS A 168 19.65 10.39 -16.29
C LYS A 168 19.89 10.51 -14.79
N PHE A 169 18.82 10.49 -13.98
CA PHE A 169 18.95 10.51 -12.52
C PHE A 169 19.74 9.31 -12.02
N ARG A 170 19.36 8.10 -12.47
CA ARG A 170 20.06 6.88 -12.10
C ARG A 170 21.53 6.97 -12.49
N GLN A 171 21.82 7.34 -13.73
CA GLN A 171 23.20 7.44 -14.21
C GLN A 171 24.01 8.47 -13.42
N ALA A 172 23.42 9.62 -13.08
CA ALA A 172 24.07 10.67 -12.31
C ALA A 172 24.40 10.22 -10.88
N VAL A 173 23.46 9.57 -10.20
CA VAL A 173 23.66 9.04 -8.83
C VAL A 173 24.70 7.93 -8.84
N LEU A 174 24.57 6.92 -9.71
CA LEU A 174 25.54 5.83 -9.76
C LEU A 174 26.95 6.35 -10.08
N ARG A 175 27.08 7.34 -10.95
CA ARG A 175 28.37 8.00 -11.23
C ARG A 175 28.92 8.72 -9.99
N ALA A 176 28.09 9.43 -9.24
CA ALA A 176 28.51 10.16 -8.04
C ALA A 176 29.03 9.24 -6.92
N TYR A 177 28.49 8.01 -6.84
CA TYR A 177 28.94 6.97 -5.91
C TYR A 177 29.97 6.00 -6.53
N ASN A 178 30.61 6.36 -7.64
CA ASN A 178 31.61 5.51 -8.33
C ASN A 178 31.11 4.09 -8.66
N TYR A 179 29.80 3.92 -8.89
CA TYR A 179 29.14 2.64 -9.09
C TYR A 179 29.36 1.66 -7.91
N GLN A 180 29.35 2.16 -6.68
CA GLN A 180 29.42 1.38 -5.46
C GLN A 180 28.20 1.64 -4.57
N CYS A 181 27.75 0.63 -3.82
CA CYS A 181 26.72 0.79 -2.80
C CYS A 181 27.22 1.76 -1.71
N ALA A 182 26.41 2.76 -1.39
CA ALA A 182 26.70 3.78 -0.39
C ALA A 182 26.84 3.23 1.03
N VAL A 183 26.29 2.03 1.29
CA VAL A 183 26.27 1.42 2.63
C VAL A 183 27.41 0.45 2.82
N CYS A 184 27.61 -0.49 1.90
CA CYS A 184 28.56 -1.59 2.06
C CYS A 184 29.71 -1.60 1.05
N GLY A 185 29.74 -0.67 0.09
CA GLY A 185 30.75 -0.61 -0.97
C GLY A 185 30.61 -1.69 -2.05
N PHE A 186 29.51 -2.44 -2.07
CA PHE A 186 29.25 -3.45 -3.10
C PHE A 186 29.35 -2.86 -4.51
N ASN A 187 30.14 -3.51 -5.37
CA ASN A 187 30.34 -3.13 -6.76
C ASN A 187 30.56 -4.40 -7.59
N MET A 188 29.55 -4.79 -8.35
CA MET A 188 29.63 -5.93 -9.27
C MET A 188 29.12 -5.51 -10.64
N ARG A 189 29.76 -6.04 -11.68
CA ARG A 189 29.41 -5.76 -13.08
C ARG A 189 29.27 -7.06 -13.86
N HIS A 190 28.27 -7.13 -14.73
CA HIS A 190 28.19 -8.11 -15.81
C HIS A 190 28.47 -7.36 -17.10
N ASP A 191 29.50 -7.76 -17.83
CA ASP A 191 30.07 -6.97 -18.92
C ASP A 191 30.37 -5.53 -18.44
N ASN A 192 29.65 -4.54 -18.98
CA ASN A 192 29.77 -3.14 -18.62
C ASN A 192 28.59 -2.60 -17.79
N ALA A 193 27.63 -3.45 -17.42
CA ALA A 193 26.46 -3.04 -16.65
C ALA A 193 26.65 -3.33 -15.15
N PRO A 194 26.40 -2.37 -14.24
CA PRO A 194 26.35 -2.66 -12.81
C PRO A 194 25.19 -3.60 -12.51
N ILE A 195 25.43 -4.64 -11.71
CA ILE A 195 24.43 -5.61 -11.25
C ILE A 195 24.03 -5.24 -9.83
N ALA A 196 22.74 -5.41 -9.50
CA ALA A 196 22.22 -5.28 -8.14
C ALA A 196 22.60 -3.95 -7.47
N LEU A 197 22.75 -2.88 -8.26
CA LEU A 197 23.04 -1.54 -7.80
C LEU A 197 22.05 -0.56 -8.43
N GLU A 198 21.27 0.11 -7.58
CA GLU A 198 20.16 0.97 -7.95
C GLU A 198 20.34 2.39 -7.40
N ALA A 199 19.59 3.34 -7.96
CA ALA A 199 19.52 4.70 -7.43
C ALA A 199 18.20 4.89 -6.68
N ALA A 200 18.26 4.99 -5.36
CA ALA A 200 17.13 5.30 -4.50
C ALA A 200 17.04 6.80 -4.24
N HIS A 201 15.82 7.34 -4.20
CA HIS A 201 15.60 8.72 -3.78
C HIS A 201 15.55 8.81 -2.24
N ILE A 202 16.23 9.79 -1.65
CA ILE A 202 16.14 10.09 -0.21
C ILE A 202 14.74 10.65 0.09
N ARG A 203 14.34 11.73 -0.59
CA ARG A 203 12.96 12.22 -0.66
C ARG A 203 12.29 11.63 -1.88
N TRP A 204 11.18 10.94 -1.69
CA TRP A 204 10.50 10.25 -2.78
C TRP A 204 9.99 11.20 -3.86
N LYS A 205 10.08 10.77 -5.12
CA LYS A 205 9.59 11.51 -6.29
C LYS A 205 8.11 11.89 -6.17
N GLN A 206 7.27 10.99 -5.64
CA GLN A 206 5.83 11.23 -5.39
C GLN A 206 5.54 12.34 -4.36
N HIS A 207 6.55 12.72 -3.57
CA HIS A 207 6.48 13.81 -2.60
C HIS A 207 7.34 14.99 -3.01
N HIS A 208 7.49 15.23 -4.32
CA HIS A 208 8.28 16.32 -4.89
C HIS A 208 9.78 16.21 -4.54
N GLY A 209 10.28 14.99 -4.39
CA GLY A 209 11.71 14.72 -4.33
C GLY A 209 12.37 15.06 -5.67
N PRO A 210 13.38 15.96 -5.70
CA PRO A 210 14.05 16.31 -6.93
C PRO A 210 14.86 15.12 -7.48
N CYS A 211 14.93 14.99 -8.79
CA CYS A 211 15.76 14.01 -9.47
C CYS A 211 17.20 14.56 -9.63
N GLU A 212 17.85 14.84 -8.51
CA GLU A 212 19.20 15.42 -8.43
C GLU A 212 20.09 14.60 -7.49
N VAL A 213 21.39 14.55 -7.79
CA VAL A 213 22.38 13.72 -7.04
C VAL A 213 22.30 13.90 -5.51
N PRO A 214 22.14 15.11 -4.94
CA PRO A 214 22.03 15.27 -3.48
C PRO A 214 20.82 14.56 -2.85
N ASN A 215 19.79 14.26 -3.65
CA ASN A 215 18.61 13.51 -3.23
C ASN A 215 18.70 12.01 -3.59
N GLY A 216 19.88 11.51 -3.98
CA GLY A 216 20.10 10.15 -4.45
C GLY A 216 21.08 9.35 -3.60
N LEU A 217 20.77 8.06 -3.42
CA LEU A 217 21.65 7.05 -2.83
C LEU A 217 21.84 5.91 -3.81
N ALA A 218 23.08 5.46 -4.00
CA ALA A 218 23.37 4.20 -4.69
C ALA A 218 23.24 3.05 -3.68
N LEU A 219 22.32 2.11 -3.90
CA LEU A 219 22.05 0.98 -2.99
C LEU A 219 22.11 -0.35 -3.73
#